data_AF-A0A7J5Z9K9-F1
#
_entry.id   AF-A0A7J5Z9K9-F1
#
_cell.length_a   1.000
_cell.length_b   1.000
_cell.length_c   1.000
_cell.angle_alpha   90.00
_cell.angle_beta   90.00
_cell.angle_gamma   90.00
#
_symmetry.space_group_name_H-M   'P 1'
#
loop_
_entity.id
_entity.type
_entity.pdbx_description
1 polymer ?
#
loop_
_entity_poly.entity_id
_entity_poly.type
_entity_poly.pdbx_seq_one_letter_code
_entity_poly.pdbx_strand_id
1 'polypeptide(L)'
;MIAKSWAADLSLQKRYAQLESSSALVLSKAQKIVRKLFTLSKRCPKHPRISLPRERPVGFWLNRAQSLLYCNEHGILGSFFEEVKSCICPGEEPTCQGVVPCVVGTSSTSCSSCATDNTTRCGSCHHGNLLHLGSCRPSIAASLDHYLNFDLDMPDAEAKYLLQRLDSRIEVHAIYISNDVRLGSWFNPAWRKRMLLTLKSNKNKSNLIHMLMGISFQICLTKNSTLEPVPAIYVNPYGGSHSESWFMPVNQPDFPDWERTRLDAVATAQCYNWTLSLGNKWKSFFETVHIYLRSRILTDDPTVNETLFYEPLDLDDQTSNMGYMKINTLKVFGYSMHFDPEGIKDLILQLDYPYTQGTQDAAFQMLLEMRNRINRLSPPAPQPLDLFSCLLRHRLKLSVGEVARIKDSLQIAIRAL
;
A
#
# COMPACT_ATOMS: atom_id res chain seq x y z
N MET A 1 6.05 -46.53 10.55
CA MET A 1 4.75 -46.27 9.91
C MET A 1 4.74 -46.74 8.45
N ILE A 2 5.72 -46.33 7.62
CA ILE A 2 5.87 -46.74 6.20
C ILE A 2 5.89 -48.26 6.00
N ALA A 3 6.64 -49.01 6.81
CA ALA A 3 6.69 -50.48 6.70
C ALA A 3 5.33 -51.18 6.94
N LYS A 4 4.47 -50.61 7.80
CA LYS A 4 3.11 -51.11 8.02
C LYS A 4 2.22 -50.84 6.81
N SER A 5 2.32 -49.64 6.22
CA SER A 5 1.57 -49.28 5.01
C SER A 5 1.99 -50.12 3.81
N TRP A 6 3.29 -50.39 3.65
CA TRP A 6 3.84 -51.26 2.62
C TRP A 6 3.38 -52.72 2.76
N ALA A 7 3.30 -53.23 4.00
CA ALA A 7 2.80 -54.58 4.27
C ALA A 7 1.28 -54.71 4.04
N ALA A 8 0.52 -53.62 4.19
CA ALA A 8 -0.92 -53.61 3.99
C ALA A 8 -1.33 -53.55 2.50
N ASP A 9 -0.48 -53.03 1.62
CA ASP A 9 -0.77 -52.95 0.18
C ASP A 9 -0.39 -54.23 -0.57
N LEU A 10 -1.36 -55.15 -0.64
CA LEU A 10 -1.25 -56.43 -1.34
C LEU A 10 -0.91 -56.30 -2.84
N SER A 11 -1.31 -55.19 -3.48
CA SER A 11 -1.06 -54.99 -4.91
C SER A 11 0.41 -54.65 -5.18
N LEU A 12 0.99 -53.82 -4.32
CA LEU A 12 2.39 -53.43 -4.37
C LEU A 12 3.31 -54.61 -4.05
N GLN A 13 2.94 -55.42 -3.05
CA GLN A 13 3.65 -56.66 -2.69
C GLN A 13 3.74 -57.64 -3.88
N LYS A 14 2.64 -57.85 -4.61
CA LYS A 14 2.62 -58.70 -5.80
C LYS A 14 3.54 -58.17 -6.91
N ARG A 15 3.52 -56.86 -7.17
CA ARG A 15 4.42 -56.24 -8.16
C ARG A 15 5.89 -56.34 -7.75
N TYR A 16 6.18 -56.17 -6.46
CA TYR A 16 7.54 -56.32 -5.93
C TYR A 16 8.07 -57.76 -6.12
N ALA A 17 7.27 -58.78 -5.79
CA ALA A 17 7.63 -60.18 -6.04
C ALA A 17 7.85 -60.47 -7.54
N GLN A 18 7.03 -59.89 -8.42
CA GLN A 18 7.22 -59.99 -9.86
C GLN A 18 8.53 -59.34 -10.32
N LEU A 19 8.87 -58.17 -9.77
CA LEU A 19 10.14 -57.50 -10.06
C LEU A 19 11.33 -58.35 -9.61
N GLU A 20 11.29 -58.90 -8.39
CA GLU A 20 12.34 -59.78 -7.86
C GLU A 20 12.57 -61.00 -8.77
N SER A 21 11.49 -61.69 -9.16
CA SER A 21 11.60 -62.85 -10.06
C SER A 21 12.17 -62.46 -11.44
N SER A 22 11.77 -61.32 -11.99
CA SER A 22 12.30 -60.84 -13.28
C SER A 22 13.78 -60.46 -13.19
N SER A 23 14.19 -59.83 -12.08
CA SER A 23 15.57 -59.43 -11.82
C SER A 23 16.47 -60.65 -11.68
N ALA A 24 16.02 -61.66 -10.92
CA ALA A 24 16.73 -62.94 -10.79
C ALA A 24 16.91 -63.63 -12.16
N LEU A 25 15.88 -63.60 -13.01
CA LEU A 25 15.96 -64.16 -14.36
C LEU A 25 16.98 -63.40 -15.25
N VAL A 26 16.95 -62.06 -15.22
CA VAL A 26 17.88 -61.22 -15.98
C VAL A 26 19.32 -61.44 -15.51
N LEU A 27 19.54 -61.50 -14.19
CA LEU A 27 20.84 -61.78 -13.60
C LEU A 27 21.38 -63.15 -14.06
N SER A 28 20.55 -64.19 -14.04
CA SER A 28 20.92 -65.53 -14.51
C SER A 28 21.31 -65.53 -16.01
N LYS A 29 20.55 -64.82 -16.84
CA LYS A 29 20.89 -64.65 -18.27
C LYS A 29 22.21 -63.89 -18.45
N ALA A 30 22.42 -62.80 -17.72
CA ALA A 30 23.65 -62.02 -17.77
C ALA A 30 24.86 -62.87 -17.38
N GLN A 31 24.77 -63.63 -16.27
CA GLN A 31 25.83 -64.55 -15.84
C GLN A 31 26.14 -65.61 -16.91
N LYS A 32 25.12 -66.19 -17.56
CA LYS A 32 25.32 -67.13 -18.67
C LYS A 32 26.05 -66.48 -19.86
N ILE A 33 25.68 -65.25 -20.23
CA ILE A 33 26.32 -64.50 -21.32
C ILE A 33 27.77 -64.16 -20.97
N VAL A 34 28.04 -63.70 -19.75
CA VAL A 34 29.40 -63.39 -19.28
C VAL A 34 30.27 -64.64 -19.33
N ARG A 35 29.77 -65.80 -18.88
CA ARG A 35 30.49 -67.08 -18.99
C ARG A 35 30.78 -67.44 -20.45
N LYS A 36 29.82 -67.26 -21.35
CA LYS A 36 30.00 -67.51 -22.79
C LYS A 36 31.04 -66.58 -23.43
N LEU A 37 30.99 -65.28 -23.10
CA LEU A 37 31.96 -64.28 -23.54
C LEU A 37 33.36 -64.60 -23.03
N PHE A 38 33.50 -65.03 -21.77
CA PHE A 38 34.77 -65.43 -21.19
C PHE A 38 35.35 -66.68 -21.86
N THR A 39 34.51 -67.65 -22.24
CA THR A 39 34.95 -68.83 -23.00
C THR A 39 35.37 -68.47 -24.43
N LEU A 40 34.69 -67.52 -25.07
CA LEU A 40 35.03 -67.04 -26.42
C LEU A 40 36.28 -66.16 -26.43
N SER A 41 36.50 -65.32 -25.41
CA SER A 41 37.68 -64.46 -25.30
C SER A 41 38.96 -65.26 -25.13
N LYS A 42 38.92 -66.43 -24.47
CA LYS A 42 40.05 -67.38 -24.40
C LYS A 42 40.56 -67.85 -25.76
N ARG A 43 39.74 -67.78 -26.82
CA ARG A 43 40.07 -68.24 -28.18
C ARG A 43 40.33 -67.10 -29.17
N CYS A 44 40.21 -65.84 -28.74
CA CYS A 44 40.31 -64.68 -29.62
C CYS A 44 41.65 -63.95 -29.39
N PRO A 45 42.50 -63.76 -30.42
CA PRO A 45 43.78 -63.07 -30.28
C PRO A 45 43.65 -61.54 -30.14
N LYS A 46 42.43 -60.98 -30.27
CA LYS A 46 42.14 -59.54 -30.10
C LYS A 46 41.38 -59.32 -28.79
N HIS A 47 41.79 -58.31 -28.03
CA HIS A 47 41.08 -57.91 -26.80
C HIS A 47 39.67 -57.41 -27.10
N PRO A 48 38.61 -57.97 -26.47
CA PRO A 48 37.25 -57.49 -26.66
C PRO A 48 37.08 -56.12 -26.00
N ARG A 49 36.52 -55.15 -26.74
CA ARG A 49 36.16 -53.83 -26.23
C ARG A 49 34.76 -53.91 -25.62
N ILE A 50 34.68 -53.99 -24.29
CA ILE A 50 33.42 -54.09 -23.56
C ILE A 50 32.98 -52.67 -23.16
N SER A 51 31.91 -52.17 -23.76
CA SER A 51 31.27 -50.92 -23.33
C SER A 51 30.09 -51.25 -22.40
N LEU A 52 30.26 -51.03 -21.10
CA LEU A 52 29.15 -51.10 -20.15
C LEU A 52 28.32 -49.81 -20.22
N PRO A 53 26.99 -49.87 -20.06
CA PRO A 53 26.19 -48.68 -19.85
C PRO A 53 26.70 -47.92 -18.61
N ARG A 54 26.83 -46.60 -18.72
CA ARG A 54 27.19 -45.77 -17.56
C ARG A 54 26.12 -45.90 -16.48
N GLU A 55 26.55 -46.14 -15.24
CA GLU A 55 25.65 -46.17 -14.10
C GLU A 55 24.89 -44.84 -14.00
N ARG A 56 23.57 -44.93 -13.84
CA ARG A 56 22.71 -43.74 -13.72
C ARG A 56 22.63 -43.36 -12.23
N PRO A 57 22.71 -42.08 -11.89
CA PRO A 57 22.59 -41.63 -10.50
C PRO A 57 21.20 -41.93 -9.95
N VAL A 58 21.08 -42.04 -8.62
CA VAL A 58 19.79 -42.27 -7.94
C VAL A 58 18.73 -41.25 -8.36
N GLY A 59 19.12 -39.97 -8.50
CA GLY A 59 18.20 -38.91 -8.94
C GLY A 59 17.55 -39.16 -10.30
N PHE A 60 18.26 -39.81 -11.24
CA PHE A 60 17.68 -40.19 -12.54
C PHE A 60 16.55 -41.21 -12.35
N TRP A 61 16.74 -42.21 -11.49
CA TRP A 61 15.73 -43.23 -11.21
C TRP A 61 14.54 -42.66 -10.43
N LEU A 62 14.81 -41.74 -9.51
CA LEU A 62 13.78 -41.08 -8.72
C LEU A 62 12.88 -40.20 -9.60
N ASN A 63 13.49 -39.40 -10.48
CA ASN A 63 12.76 -38.63 -11.50
C ASN A 63 12.00 -39.55 -12.46
N ARG A 64 12.59 -40.68 -12.87
CA ARG A 64 11.91 -41.66 -13.72
C ARG A 64 10.69 -42.27 -13.03
N ALA A 65 10.79 -42.58 -11.74
CA ALA A 65 9.69 -43.10 -10.95
C ALA A 65 8.58 -42.06 -10.77
N GLN A 66 8.94 -40.81 -10.42
CA GLN A 66 7.99 -39.69 -10.32
C GLN A 66 7.29 -39.44 -11.65
N SER A 67 8.02 -39.47 -12.77
CA SER A 67 7.44 -39.32 -14.11
C SER A 67 6.47 -40.45 -14.46
N LEU A 68 6.75 -41.69 -14.06
CA LEU A 68 5.83 -42.81 -14.25
C LEU A 68 4.57 -42.70 -13.38
N LEU A 69 4.67 -42.08 -12.20
CA LEU A 69 3.55 -41.90 -11.27
C LEU A 69 2.67 -40.71 -11.66
N TYR A 70 3.29 -39.59 -12.05
CA TYR A 70 2.63 -38.31 -12.19
C TYR A 70 2.53 -37.81 -13.63
N CYS A 71 3.31 -38.38 -14.56
CA CYS A 71 3.39 -37.91 -15.95
C CYS A 71 3.15 -39.05 -16.94
N ASN A 72 2.20 -39.92 -16.65
CA ASN A 72 1.87 -41.08 -17.49
C ASN A 72 0.36 -41.22 -17.66
N GLU A 73 -0.32 -40.09 -17.79
CA GLU A 73 -1.74 -40.11 -18.13
C GLU A 73 -1.91 -40.54 -19.59
N HIS A 74 -2.93 -41.36 -19.87
CA HIS A 74 -3.22 -41.89 -21.21
C HIS A 74 -2.09 -42.70 -21.87
N GLY A 75 -1.08 -43.14 -21.10
CA GLY A 75 0.02 -43.98 -21.59
C GLY A 75 1.15 -43.22 -22.30
N ILE A 76 1.11 -41.88 -22.30
CA ILE A 76 2.19 -41.02 -22.81
C ILE A 76 3.08 -40.62 -21.65
N LEU A 77 4.35 -41.04 -21.69
CA LEU A 77 5.29 -40.74 -20.64
C LEU A 77 5.95 -39.37 -20.85
N GLY A 78 5.62 -38.42 -19.97
CA GLY A 78 6.29 -37.14 -19.83
C GLY A 78 7.45 -37.15 -18.84
N SER A 79 8.03 -35.98 -18.60
CA SER A 79 9.05 -35.75 -17.58
C SER A 79 8.50 -34.90 -16.44
N PHE A 80 8.59 -35.39 -15.20
CA PHE A 80 8.14 -34.66 -14.02
C PHE A 80 9.18 -33.62 -13.59
N PHE A 81 8.74 -32.39 -13.38
CA PHE A 81 9.52 -31.32 -12.77
C PHE A 81 9.08 -31.11 -11.33
N GLU A 82 10.03 -31.26 -10.41
CA GLU A 82 9.71 -31.26 -8.99
C GLU A 82 9.48 -29.84 -8.44
N GLU A 83 10.10 -28.82 -9.03
CA GLU A 83 9.97 -27.42 -8.60
C GLU A 83 8.60 -26.83 -8.93
N VAL A 84 8.10 -27.09 -10.14
CA VAL A 84 6.80 -26.60 -10.64
C VAL A 84 5.68 -27.62 -10.51
N LYS A 85 5.99 -28.84 -10.03
CA LYS A 85 5.04 -29.95 -9.84
C LYS A 85 4.20 -30.23 -11.09
N SER A 86 4.85 -30.14 -12.26
CA SER A 86 4.20 -30.27 -13.55
C SER A 86 4.96 -31.24 -14.45
N CYS A 87 4.26 -31.76 -15.44
CA CYS A 87 4.77 -32.68 -16.44
C CYS A 87 5.05 -31.94 -17.73
N ILE A 88 6.23 -32.20 -18.29
CA ILE A 88 6.54 -31.84 -19.68
C ILE A 88 6.21 -33.05 -20.55
N CYS A 89 5.22 -32.88 -21.42
CA CYS A 89 4.71 -33.93 -22.29
C CYS A 89 5.33 -33.83 -23.68
N PRO A 90 5.63 -34.97 -24.33
CA PRO A 90 6.12 -34.97 -25.71
C PRO A 90 4.96 -34.76 -26.70
N GLY A 91 4.89 -33.59 -27.35
CA GLY A 91 3.96 -33.28 -28.45
C GLY A 91 2.84 -32.28 -28.12
N GLU A 92 1.99 -31.97 -29.10
CA GLU A 92 0.86 -31.01 -29.00
C GLU A 92 -0.43 -31.59 -28.36
N GLU A 93 -0.39 -32.84 -27.87
CA GLU A 93 -1.57 -33.50 -27.26
C GLU A 93 -1.88 -33.01 -25.83
N PRO A 94 -3.15 -33.14 -25.39
CA PRO A 94 -3.60 -32.63 -24.10
C PRO A 94 -3.02 -33.45 -22.95
N THR A 95 -2.11 -32.81 -22.21
CA THR A 95 -1.67 -33.11 -20.83
C THR A 95 -1.50 -34.60 -20.47
N CYS A 96 -0.26 -35.09 -20.51
CA CYS A 96 0.19 -36.32 -19.84
C CYS A 96 0.20 -36.24 -18.29
N GLN A 97 -0.43 -35.20 -17.72
CA GLN A 97 -0.34 -34.82 -16.32
C GLN A 97 -1.31 -35.64 -15.46
N GLY A 98 -0.78 -36.66 -14.80
CA GLY A 98 -1.50 -37.40 -13.77
C GLY A 98 -1.69 -36.64 -12.46
N VAL A 99 -2.40 -37.30 -11.54
CA VAL A 99 -2.79 -36.79 -10.24
C VAL A 99 -1.57 -36.60 -9.33
N VAL A 100 -1.22 -35.34 -9.02
CA VAL A 100 -0.15 -35.00 -8.07
C VAL A 100 -0.76 -34.74 -6.69
N PRO A 101 -0.32 -35.45 -5.64
CA PRO A 101 -0.83 -35.23 -4.29
C PRO A 101 -0.35 -33.89 -3.70
N CYS A 102 -1.14 -33.35 -2.79
CA CYS A 102 -0.79 -32.16 -2.00
C CYS A 102 0.50 -32.38 -1.21
N VAL A 103 1.30 -31.32 -1.09
CA VAL A 103 2.59 -31.36 -0.40
C VAL A 103 2.44 -30.73 0.98
N VAL A 104 2.68 -31.53 2.01
CA VAL A 104 2.83 -31.03 3.38
C VAL A 104 4.31 -30.72 3.62
N GLY A 105 4.61 -29.47 3.91
CA GLY A 105 5.99 -28.99 4.07
C GLY A 105 6.07 -27.75 4.96
N THR A 106 7.24 -27.15 5.02
CA THR A 106 7.49 -25.90 5.77
C THR A 106 7.56 -24.66 4.88
N SER A 107 7.40 -24.81 3.56
CA SER A 107 7.43 -23.69 2.61
C SER A 107 6.09 -22.94 2.61
N SER A 108 6.13 -21.64 2.28
CA SER A 108 4.93 -20.78 2.25
C SER A 108 3.85 -21.23 1.26
N THR A 109 4.22 -21.96 0.21
CA THR A 109 3.30 -22.51 -0.79
C THR A 109 2.83 -23.94 -0.47
N SER A 110 3.38 -24.57 0.58
CA SER A 110 2.99 -25.91 0.98
C SER A 110 1.78 -25.91 1.93
N CYS A 111 1.02 -26.99 1.90
CA CYS A 111 -0.11 -27.18 2.81
C CYS A 111 0.41 -27.46 4.23
N SER A 112 -0.32 -27.03 5.25
CA SER A 112 -0.12 -27.54 6.62
C SER A 112 -0.79 -28.91 6.79
N SER A 113 -1.94 -29.12 6.14
CA SER A 113 -2.53 -30.45 5.97
C SER A 113 -3.19 -30.61 4.59
N CYS A 114 -3.23 -31.85 4.12
CA CYS A 114 -3.95 -32.27 2.93
C CYS A 114 -5.45 -32.44 3.21
N ALA A 115 -6.30 -32.18 2.22
CA ALA A 115 -7.74 -32.38 2.35
C ALA A 115 -8.07 -33.87 2.41
N THR A 116 -9.04 -34.23 3.25
CA THR A 116 -9.41 -35.64 3.52
C THR A 116 -10.26 -36.26 2.41
N ASP A 117 -11.01 -35.42 1.68
CA ASP A 117 -11.89 -35.77 0.57
C ASP A 117 -11.13 -35.84 -0.77
N ASN A 118 -10.11 -35.00 -0.95
CA ASN A 118 -9.31 -34.97 -2.17
C ASN A 118 -7.84 -34.71 -1.87
N THR A 119 -7.04 -35.77 -1.93
CA THR A 119 -5.59 -35.76 -1.63
C THR A 119 -4.74 -34.97 -2.63
N THR A 120 -5.34 -34.33 -3.63
CA THR A 120 -4.66 -33.35 -4.50
C THR A 120 -4.71 -31.92 -3.96
N ARG A 121 -5.60 -31.65 -2.99
CA ARG A 121 -5.87 -30.31 -2.48
C ARG A 121 -5.32 -30.13 -1.08
N CYS A 122 -4.86 -28.93 -0.78
CA CYS A 122 -4.62 -28.51 0.59
C CYS A 122 -5.96 -28.48 1.36
N GLY A 123 -5.97 -29.03 2.57
CA GLY A 123 -7.07 -28.92 3.52
C GLY A 123 -6.86 -27.78 4.52
N SER A 124 -5.61 -27.43 4.81
CA SER A 124 -5.25 -26.23 5.59
C SER A 124 -3.89 -25.67 5.18
N CYS A 125 -3.67 -24.38 5.49
CA CYS A 125 -2.45 -23.64 5.17
C CYS A 125 -1.71 -23.18 6.44
N HIS A 126 -0.41 -22.91 6.30
CA HIS A 126 0.40 -22.31 7.37
C HIS A 126 -0.01 -20.85 7.63
N HIS A 127 0.25 -20.39 8.85
CA HIS A 127 -0.08 -19.02 9.28
C HIS A 127 0.46 -17.98 8.30
N GLY A 128 -0.38 -17.01 7.90
CA GLY A 128 -0.05 -16.01 6.88
C GLY A 128 -0.30 -16.45 5.42
N ASN A 129 -0.88 -17.63 5.19
CA ASN A 129 -1.31 -18.08 3.85
C ASN A 129 -2.81 -18.45 3.87
N LEU A 130 -3.52 -18.14 2.78
CA LEU A 130 -4.94 -18.44 2.58
C LEU A 130 -5.12 -19.65 1.66
N LEU A 131 -6.12 -20.47 1.97
CA LEU A 131 -6.52 -21.60 1.13
C LEU A 131 -7.42 -21.11 -0.01
N HIS A 132 -6.94 -21.18 -1.24
CA HIS A 132 -7.69 -20.77 -2.43
C HIS A 132 -7.75 -21.91 -3.45
N LEU A 133 -8.95 -22.39 -3.77
CA LEU A 133 -9.20 -23.49 -4.73
C LEU A 133 -8.34 -24.75 -4.46
N GLY A 134 -8.08 -25.07 -3.19
CA GLY A 134 -7.27 -26.23 -2.81
C GLY A 134 -5.75 -26.02 -2.88
N SER A 135 -5.28 -24.78 -3.01
CA SER A 135 -3.84 -24.42 -2.94
C SER A 135 -3.60 -23.31 -1.91
N CYS A 136 -2.46 -23.34 -1.23
CA CYS A 136 -2.07 -22.28 -0.30
C CYS A 136 -1.40 -21.12 -1.04
N ARG A 137 -1.90 -19.91 -0.82
CA ARG A 137 -1.32 -18.67 -1.34
C ARG A 137 -0.95 -17.72 -0.20
N PRO A 138 0.14 -16.95 -0.31
CA PRO A 138 0.45 -15.89 0.64
C PRO A 138 -0.74 -14.96 0.84
N SER A 139 -1.08 -14.70 2.10
CA SER A 139 -2.06 -13.69 2.52
C SER A 139 -1.45 -12.29 2.40
N ILE A 140 -0.79 -12.01 1.29
CA ILE A 140 -0.43 -10.63 0.94
C ILE A 140 -1.68 -10.09 0.27
N ALA A 141 -2.32 -9.09 0.89
CA ALA A 141 -3.38 -8.35 0.24
C ALA A 141 -2.88 -7.93 -1.16
N ALA A 142 -3.68 -8.16 -2.21
CA ALA A 142 -3.36 -7.61 -3.52
C ALA A 142 -3.07 -6.11 -3.36
N SER A 143 -2.11 -5.57 -4.13
CA SER A 143 -1.65 -4.21 -3.93
C SER A 143 -2.82 -3.22 -3.87
N LEU A 144 -2.80 -2.33 -2.87
CA LEU A 144 -3.80 -1.26 -2.72
C LEU A 144 -3.70 -0.21 -3.83
N ASP A 145 -2.66 -0.25 -4.67
CA ASP A 145 -2.37 0.73 -5.73
C ASP A 145 -3.54 0.91 -6.71
N HIS A 146 -4.37 -0.13 -6.88
CA HIS A 146 -5.56 -0.04 -7.73
C HIS A 146 -6.63 0.89 -7.13
N TYR A 147 -6.72 0.98 -5.80
CA TYR A 147 -7.72 1.77 -5.08
C TYR A 147 -7.17 3.15 -4.68
N LEU A 148 -5.97 3.17 -4.08
CA LEU A 148 -5.28 4.33 -3.52
C LEU A 148 -3.77 4.11 -3.61
N ASN A 149 -3.08 4.91 -4.41
CA ASN A 149 -1.62 4.83 -4.54
C ASN A 149 -0.94 5.65 -3.43
N PHE A 150 -0.24 4.97 -2.51
CA PHE A 150 0.50 5.59 -1.41
C PHE A 150 2.00 5.74 -1.68
N ASP A 151 2.53 5.21 -2.79
CA ASP A 151 3.98 5.07 -3.05
C ASP A 151 4.67 6.37 -3.52
N LEU A 152 4.07 7.52 -3.25
CA LEU A 152 4.57 8.84 -3.64
C LEU A 152 5.23 9.58 -2.46
N ASP A 153 6.07 8.88 -1.70
CA ASP A 153 6.81 9.47 -0.59
C ASP A 153 8.03 10.23 -1.11
N MET A 154 7.92 11.55 -1.16
CA MET A 154 9.04 12.45 -1.47
C MET A 154 9.89 12.68 -0.21
N PRO A 155 11.23 12.55 -0.27
CA PRO A 155 12.10 12.86 0.86
C PRO A 155 11.92 14.30 1.36
N ASP A 156 11.94 14.50 2.68
CA ASP A 156 11.68 15.82 3.29
C ASP A 156 12.63 16.91 2.80
N ALA A 157 13.90 16.57 2.54
CA ALA A 157 14.89 17.52 2.00
C ALA A 157 14.53 17.99 0.58
N GLU A 158 14.04 17.07 -0.27
CA GLU A 158 13.59 17.40 -1.63
C GLU A 158 12.30 18.23 -1.58
N ALA A 159 11.33 17.80 -0.77
CA ALA A 159 10.07 18.53 -0.60
C ALA A 159 10.33 19.97 -0.12
N LYS A 160 11.19 20.15 0.88
CA LYS A 160 11.58 21.48 1.38
C LYS A 160 12.24 22.32 0.30
N TYR A 161 13.16 21.76 -0.46
CA TYR A 161 13.85 22.46 -1.55
C TYR A 161 12.87 22.95 -2.63
N LEU A 162 11.93 22.09 -3.04
CA LEU A 162 10.93 22.44 -4.05
C LEU A 162 9.93 23.49 -3.52
N LEU A 163 9.53 23.38 -2.24
CA LEU A 163 8.64 24.34 -1.57
C LEU A 163 9.25 25.74 -1.50
N GLN A 164 10.52 25.84 -1.09
CA GLN A 164 11.22 27.13 -1.00
C GLN A 164 11.35 27.82 -2.36
N ARG A 165 11.43 27.05 -3.44
CA ARG A 165 11.46 27.56 -4.82
C ARG A 165 10.08 27.80 -5.43
N LEU A 166 9.01 27.46 -4.71
CA LEU A 166 7.63 27.52 -5.20
C LEU A 166 7.47 26.76 -6.52
N ASP A 167 8.11 25.60 -6.63
CA ASP A 167 8.17 24.79 -7.86
C ASP A 167 6.77 24.27 -8.23
N SER A 168 6.36 24.48 -9.48
CA SER A 168 5.02 24.13 -9.96
C SER A 168 4.78 22.62 -10.03
N ARG A 169 5.83 21.78 -10.00
CA ARG A 169 5.70 20.31 -10.03
C ARG A 169 5.02 19.75 -8.79
N ILE A 170 5.15 20.43 -7.65
CA ILE A 170 4.50 20.07 -6.39
C ILE A 170 3.35 21.01 -6.05
N GLU A 171 2.94 21.90 -6.96
CA GLU A 171 1.79 22.77 -6.75
C GLU A 171 0.50 21.99 -7.01
N VAL A 172 -0.38 21.94 -6.01
CA VAL A 172 -1.71 21.36 -6.19
C VAL A 172 -2.68 22.47 -6.57
N HIS A 173 -3.36 22.32 -7.70
CA HIS A 173 -4.32 23.33 -8.15
C HIS A 173 -5.50 23.44 -7.17
N ALA A 174 -5.61 24.58 -6.50
CA ALA A 174 -6.71 24.93 -5.62
C ALA A 174 -7.34 26.27 -6.02
N ILE A 175 -8.65 26.36 -5.88
CA ILE A 175 -9.44 27.55 -6.18
C ILE A 175 -9.48 28.43 -4.94
N TYR A 176 -9.05 29.68 -5.09
CA TYR A 176 -9.15 30.69 -4.04
C TYR A 176 -10.58 31.23 -3.92
N ILE A 177 -11.08 31.28 -2.69
CA ILE A 177 -12.42 31.76 -2.35
C ILE A 177 -12.30 32.63 -1.09
N SER A 178 -12.66 33.91 -1.19
CA SER A 178 -12.79 34.81 -0.05
C SER A 178 -13.76 35.93 -0.38
N ASN A 179 -14.58 36.30 0.61
CA ASN A 179 -15.43 37.48 0.54
C ASN A 179 -14.76 38.73 1.15
N ASP A 180 -13.71 38.52 1.95
CA ASP A 180 -13.08 39.59 2.72
C ASP A 180 -11.86 40.18 2.00
N VAL A 181 -11.10 39.34 1.29
CA VAL A 181 -9.82 39.71 0.69
C VAL A 181 -9.76 39.31 -0.78
N ARG A 182 -9.35 40.23 -1.64
CA ARG A 182 -9.04 39.96 -3.04
C ARG A 182 -7.54 39.84 -3.24
N LEU A 183 -7.09 38.74 -3.86
CA LEU A 183 -5.67 38.58 -4.20
C LEU A 183 -5.21 39.71 -5.13
N GLY A 184 -4.00 40.22 -4.90
CA GLY A 184 -3.41 41.29 -5.68
C GLY A 184 -3.93 42.70 -5.34
N SER A 185 -4.80 42.85 -4.34
CA SER A 185 -5.34 44.15 -3.91
C SER A 185 -4.89 44.51 -2.49
N TRP A 186 -4.64 45.81 -2.26
CA TRP A 186 -4.39 46.34 -0.92
C TRP A 186 -5.71 46.44 -0.15
N PHE A 187 -5.69 46.08 1.13
CA PHE A 187 -6.82 46.19 2.03
C PHE A 187 -6.35 46.64 3.42
N ASN A 188 -7.25 47.25 4.19
CA ASN A 188 -6.97 47.61 5.58
C ASN A 188 -7.31 46.40 6.47
N PRO A 189 -6.31 45.77 7.11
CA PRO A 189 -6.54 44.60 7.96
C PRO A 189 -7.30 44.91 9.26
N ALA A 190 -7.45 46.19 9.64
CA ALA A 190 -8.21 46.61 10.81
C ALA A 190 -9.74 46.61 10.59
N TRP A 191 -10.20 46.59 9.34
CA TRP A 191 -11.65 46.66 9.04
C TRP A 191 -12.45 45.44 9.49
N ARG A 192 -11.80 44.28 9.68
CA ARG A 192 -12.45 43.07 10.18
C ARG A 192 -11.54 42.30 11.12
N LYS A 193 -12.12 41.86 12.25
CA LYS A 193 -11.44 41.05 13.28
C LYS A 193 -10.93 39.71 12.78
N ARG A 194 -11.53 39.15 11.72
CA ARG A 194 -11.19 37.84 11.17
C ARG A 194 -11.53 37.82 9.69
N MET A 195 -10.51 37.74 8.84
CA MET A 195 -10.68 37.58 7.40
C MET A 195 -10.53 36.11 7.05
N LEU A 196 -11.47 35.55 6.28
CA LEU A 196 -11.42 34.15 5.87
C LEU A 196 -10.92 34.04 4.43
N LEU A 197 -9.80 33.34 4.27
CA LEU A 197 -9.26 32.92 2.98
C LEU A 197 -9.48 31.41 2.86
N THR A 198 -10.08 30.94 1.78
CA THR A 198 -10.31 29.51 1.56
C THR A 198 -9.65 29.07 0.27
N LEU A 199 -8.89 27.98 0.32
CA LEU A 199 -8.43 27.24 -0.85
C LEU A 199 -9.20 25.94 -0.93
N LYS A 200 -9.81 25.67 -2.08
CA LYS A 200 -10.57 24.45 -2.31
C LYS A 200 -9.94 23.67 -3.46
N SER A 201 -9.58 22.41 -3.22
CA SER A 201 -9.20 21.49 -4.29
C SER A 201 -10.36 21.34 -5.28
N ASN A 202 -10.04 21.08 -6.54
CA ASN A 202 -11.05 21.09 -7.59
C ASN A 202 -12.10 19.96 -7.40
N LYS A 203 -13.30 20.35 -6.96
CA LYS A 203 -14.45 19.45 -6.72
C LYS A 203 -14.86 18.58 -7.93
N ASN A 204 -14.50 18.99 -9.15
CA ASN A 204 -14.94 18.31 -10.37
C ASN A 204 -14.12 17.05 -10.71
N LYS A 205 -13.02 16.76 -9.99
CA LYS A 205 -12.21 15.53 -10.16
C LYS A 205 -12.42 14.58 -8.98
N SER A 206 -13.55 13.87 -8.95
CA SER A 206 -13.90 12.94 -7.86
C SER A 206 -12.96 11.74 -7.73
N ASN A 207 -12.19 11.44 -8.79
CA ASN A 207 -11.23 10.35 -8.87
C ASN A 207 -9.81 10.72 -8.40
N LEU A 208 -9.66 11.89 -7.78
CA LEU A 208 -8.40 12.34 -7.18
C LEU A 208 -8.61 12.72 -5.72
N ILE A 209 -7.59 12.42 -4.93
CA ILE A 209 -7.45 12.90 -3.55
C ILE A 209 -6.09 13.59 -3.45
N HIS A 210 -6.02 14.67 -2.69
CA HIS A 210 -4.84 15.52 -2.62
C HIS A 210 -4.15 15.39 -1.26
N MET A 211 -2.83 15.24 -1.29
CA MET A 211 -1.96 15.30 -0.13
C MET A 211 -1.46 16.73 0.03
N LEU A 212 -1.54 17.26 1.24
CA LEU A 212 -0.96 18.55 1.63
C LEU A 212 0.41 18.32 2.25
N MET A 213 1.43 18.96 1.67
CA MET A 213 2.81 18.96 2.18
C MET A 213 3.30 20.35 2.55
N GLY A 214 2.67 21.40 2.04
CA GLY A 214 3.03 22.77 2.41
C GLY A 214 2.04 23.82 1.93
N ILE A 215 2.16 25.01 2.51
CA ILE A 215 1.37 26.19 2.16
C ILE A 215 2.34 27.35 1.98
N SER A 216 2.16 28.13 0.92
CA SER A 216 2.85 29.40 0.77
C SER A 216 1.87 30.53 0.49
N PHE A 217 2.12 31.68 1.06
CA PHE A 217 1.51 32.91 0.59
C PHE A 217 2.51 34.06 0.58
N GLN A 218 2.29 35.01 -0.32
CA GLN A 218 3.09 36.20 -0.46
C GLN A 218 2.33 37.39 0.13
N ILE A 219 2.79 37.89 1.29
CA ILE A 219 2.22 39.07 1.96
C ILE A 219 3.12 40.27 1.72
N CYS A 220 2.51 41.39 1.37
CA CYS A 220 3.11 42.71 1.38
C CYS A 220 2.44 43.60 2.41
N LEU A 221 3.25 44.33 3.17
CA LEU A 221 2.83 45.35 4.13
C LEU A 221 3.36 46.70 3.66
N THR A 222 2.64 47.78 3.96
CA THR A 222 3.19 49.13 3.77
C THR A 222 4.41 49.34 4.65
N LYS A 223 5.40 50.09 4.16
CA LYS A 223 6.61 50.42 4.90
C LYS A 223 6.26 51.09 6.24
N ASN A 224 6.94 50.71 7.33
CA ASN A 224 6.71 51.18 8.70
C ASN A 224 5.33 50.81 9.27
N SER A 225 4.69 49.75 8.76
CA SER A 225 3.55 49.13 9.44
C SER A 225 4.03 48.40 10.70
N THR A 226 3.32 48.58 11.81
CA THR A 226 3.51 47.82 13.05
C THR A 226 2.74 46.51 13.06
N LEU A 227 2.05 46.15 11.96
CA LEU A 227 1.24 44.95 11.90
C LEU A 227 2.04 43.71 11.53
N GLU A 228 1.80 42.64 12.26
CA GLU A 228 2.26 41.31 11.92
C GLU A 228 1.07 40.37 11.65
N PRO A 229 1.02 39.74 10.46
CA PRO A 229 -0.03 38.78 10.13
C PRO A 229 0.13 37.48 10.93
N VAL A 230 -0.97 37.00 11.49
CA VAL A 230 -1.06 35.75 12.24
C VAL A 230 -2.11 34.85 11.58
N PRO A 231 -1.70 33.92 10.70
CA PRO A 231 -2.60 32.99 10.04
C PRO A 231 -2.95 31.81 10.96
N ALA A 232 -4.24 31.54 11.13
CA ALA A 232 -4.73 30.32 11.79
C ALA A 232 -5.31 29.37 10.73
N ILE A 233 -4.69 28.20 10.56
CA ILE A 233 -5.02 27.29 9.46
C ILE A 233 -5.87 26.12 9.97
N TYR A 234 -6.96 25.85 9.24
CA TYR A 234 -7.81 24.70 9.43
C TYR A 234 -7.89 23.92 8.13
N VAL A 235 -7.68 22.60 8.18
CA VAL A 235 -7.68 21.74 6.99
C VAL A 235 -8.82 20.74 7.09
N ASN A 236 -9.67 20.72 6.07
CA ASN A 236 -10.67 19.69 5.87
C ASN A 236 -10.17 18.69 4.83
N PRO A 237 -10.05 17.39 5.16
CA PRO A 237 -9.50 16.38 4.26
C PRO A 237 -10.40 15.98 3.09
N TYR A 238 -11.74 16.02 3.23
CA TYR A 238 -12.67 15.45 2.23
C TYR A 238 -13.94 16.26 1.96
N GLY A 239 -14.10 17.40 2.62
CA GLY A 239 -15.27 18.26 2.55
C GLY A 239 -14.92 19.73 2.55
N GLY A 240 -15.93 20.57 2.76
CA GLY A 240 -15.79 22.02 2.87
C GLY A 240 -16.31 22.60 4.18
N SER A 241 -16.66 21.75 5.16
CA SER A 241 -17.17 22.22 6.44
C SER A 241 -16.03 22.57 7.39
N HIS A 242 -16.12 23.73 8.04
CA HIS A 242 -15.21 24.10 9.11
C HIS A 242 -15.29 23.16 10.32
N SER A 243 -16.46 22.62 10.63
CA SER A 243 -16.70 21.79 11.83
C SER A 243 -15.94 20.45 11.81
N GLU A 244 -15.50 20.03 10.63
CA GLU A 244 -14.78 18.78 10.42
C GLU A 244 -13.32 19.01 10.03
N SER A 245 -12.87 20.25 10.14
CA SER A 245 -11.48 20.62 9.88
C SER A 245 -10.66 20.43 11.14
N TRP A 246 -9.42 19.97 11.00
CA TRP A 246 -8.44 20.00 12.07
C TRP A 246 -7.67 21.31 12.05
N PHE A 247 -7.21 21.75 13.22
CA PHE A 247 -6.42 22.97 13.39
C PHE A 247 -4.93 22.65 13.30
N MET A 248 -4.17 23.39 12.48
CA MET A 248 -2.73 23.27 12.43
C MET A 248 -2.08 23.98 13.63
N PRO A 249 -1.34 23.25 14.49
CA PRO A 249 -0.75 23.81 15.71
C PRO A 249 0.57 24.55 15.42
N VAL A 250 0.52 25.54 14.52
CA VAL A 250 1.67 26.39 14.23
C VAL A 250 2.14 27.09 15.51
N ASN A 251 3.45 27.21 15.69
CA ASN A 251 4.14 27.70 16.91
C ASN A 251 4.21 26.71 18.09
N GLN A 252 3.75 25.46 17.94
CA GLN A 252 4.05 24.42 18.94
C GLN A 252 5.45 23.83 18.72
N PRO A 253 6.16 23.42 19.78
CA PRO A 253 7.57 23.03 19.70
C PRO A 253 7.85 21.86 18.75
N ASP A 254 6.90 20.93 18.60
CA ASP A 254 7.04 19.75 17.73
C ASP A 254 6.49 19.93 16.31
N PHE A 255 5.93 21.11 16.01
CA PHE A 255 5.26 21.42 14.74
C PHE A 255 6.08 22.45 13.93
N PRO A 256 6.14 22.32 12.59
CA PRO A 256 6.85 23.27 11.75
C PRO A 256 6.30 24.71 11.86
N ASP A 257 7.19 25.69 11.83
CA ASP A 257 6.83 27.10 11.82
C ASP A 257 7.04 27.75 10.43
N TRP A 258 6.55 28.97 10.26
CA TRP A 258 6.66 29.76 9.05
C TRP A 258 8.10 30.18 8.75
N GLU A 259 8.61 29.77 7.60
CA GLU A 259 9.84 30.34 7.04
C GLU A 259 9.49 31.60 6.24
N ARG A 260 10.09 32.74 6.62
CA ARG A 260 9.86 34.04 5.98
C ARG A 260 11.04 34.41 5.10
N THR A 261 10.81 34.49 3.79
CA THR A 261 11.82 34.96 2.83
C THR A 261 11.45 36.33 2.32
N ARG A 262 12.30 37.33 2.56
CA ARG A 262 12.08 38.71 2.10
C ARG A 262 12.20 38.77 0.58
N LEU A 263 11.26 39.46 -0.05
CA LEU A 263 11.29 39.78 -1.47
C LEU A 263 11.88 41.17 -1.68
N ASP A 264 12.52 41.38 -2.83
CA ASP A 264 13.15 42.66 -3.17
C ASP A 264 12.18 43.83 -2.94
N ALA A 265 12.67 44.83 -2.21
CA ALA A 265 11.84 45.90 -1.69
C ALA A 265 11.34 46.79 -2.83
N VAL A 266 10.04 46.74 -3.10
CA VAL A 266 9.36 47.85 -3.78
C VAL A 266 9.44 49.04 -2.82
N ALA A 267 9.82 50.22 -3.31
CA ALA A 267 10.18 51.39 -2.47
C ALA A 267 9.16 51.76 -1.37
N THR A 268 7.91 51.33 -1.50
CA THR A 268 6.78 51.64 -0.61
C THR A 268 6.25 50.44 0.20
N ALA A 269 6.75 49.22 -0.02
CA ALA A 269 6.20 48.00 0.60
C ALA A 269 7.28 46.98 1.02
N GLN A 270 7.04 46.30 2.14
CA GLN A 270 7.82 45.15 2.59
C GLN A 270 7.06 43.86 2.24
N CYS A 271 7.60 43.07 1.33
CA CYS A 271 6.99 41.82 0.89
C CYS A 271 7.79 40.61 1.37
N TYR A 272 7.08 39.57 1.81
CA TYR A 272 7.65 38.31 2.27
C TYR A 272 6.88 37.14 1.68
N ASN A 273 7.60 36.09 1.30
CA ASN A 273 7.04 34.76 1.13
C ASN A 273 7.04 34.06 2.47
N TRP A 274 5.87 33.62 2.90
CA TRP A 274 5.67 32.82 4.09
C TRP A 274 5.41 31.39 3.64
N THR A 275 6.34 30.49 3.94
CA THR A 275 6.25 29.08 3.56
C THR A 275 6.19 28.21 4.81
N LEU A 276 5.15 27.38 4.91
CA LEU A 276 4.99 26.35 5.93
C LEU A 276 5.23 24.99 5.27
N SER A 277 6.25 24.27 5.74
CA SER A 277 6.61 22.93 5.25
C SER A 277 6.22 21.88 6.29
N LEU A 278 5.31 20.97 5.92
CA LEU A 278 4.81 19.92 6.83
C LEU A 278 5.72 18.69 6.87
N GLY A 279 6.40 18.39 5.76
CA GLY A 279 7.19 17.16 5.61
C GLY A 279 6.34 15.89 5.68
N ASN A 280 6.98 14.72 5.69
CA ASN A 280 6.29 13.42 5.74
C ASN A 280 5.62 13.14 7.09
N LYS A 281 6.10 13.75 8.18
CA LYS A 281 5.52 13.58 9.53
C LYS A 281 4.13 14.20 9.65
N TRP A 282 3.91 15.36 9.05
CA TRP A 282 2.67 16.15 9.22
C TRP A 282 1.83 16.26 7.95
N LYS A 283 2.22 15.59 6.86
CA LYS A 283 1.40 15.55 5.64
C LYS A 283 0.06 14.89 5.93
N SER A 284 -0.98 15.44 5.33
CA SER A 284 -2.35 14.94 5.49
C SER A 284 -3.18 15.24 4.26
N PHE A 285 -4.32 14.57 4.13
CA PHE A 285 -5.26 14.85 3.06
C PHE A 285 -5.85 16.25 3.18
N PHE A 286 -6.15 16.86 2.03
CA PHE A 286 -6.93 18.10 1.99
C PHE A 286 -7.90 18.12 0.81
N GLU A 287 -9.07 18.68 1.08
CA GLU A 287 -10.04 19.15 0.09
C GLU A 287 -10.24 20.65 0.23
N THR A 288 -10.28 21.15 1.47
CA THR A 288 -10.43 22.58 1.74
C THR A 288 -9.43 23.01 2.81
N VAL A 289 -8.72 24.10 2.57
CA VAL A 289 -7.85 24.78 3.53
C VAL A 289 -8.47 26.13 3.85
N HIS A 290 -8.85 26.32 5.10
CA HIS A 290 -9.38 27.57 5.62
C HIS A 290 -8.28 28.29 6.40
N ILE A 291 -7.98 29.51 6.01
CA ILE A 291 -6.98 30.35 6.65
C ILE A 291 -7.69 31.56 7.21
N TYR A 292 -7.68 31.66 8.53
CA TYR A 292 -8.18 32.83 9.22
C TYR A 292 -7.02 33.77 9.48
N LEU A 293 -7.01 34.86 8.75
CA LEU A 293 -5.99 35.88 8.88
C LEU A 293 -6.42 36.87 9.95
N ARG A 294 -5.55 37.02 10.95
CA ARG A 294 -5.60 38.07 11.97
C ARG A 294 -4.31 38.90 11.88
N SER A 295 -4.32 40.08 12.48
CA SER A 295 -3.11 40.90 12.61
C SER A 295 -2.88 41.23 14.07
N ARG A 296 -1.62 41.24 14.50
CA ARG A 296 -1.20 41.76 15.82
C ARG A 296 -0.40 43.04 15.63
N ILE A 297 -0.46 43.96 16.59
CA ILE A 297 0.40 45.14 16.63
C ILE A 297 1.67 44.77 17.38
N LEU A 298 2.83 45.05 16.79
CA LEU A 298 4.13 44.97 17.46
C LEU A 298 4.29 46.21 18.35
N THR A 299 4.43 46.00 19.66
CA THR A 299 4.72 47.05 20.64
C THR A 299 6.10 46.82 21.26
N ASP A 300 6.93 47.87 21.34
CA ASP A 300 8.30 47.83 21.86
C ASP A 300 8.39 47.80 23.40
N ASP A 301 7.27 47.60 24.11
CA ASP A 301 7.19 47.75 25.57
C ASP A 301 7.39 46.41 26.30
N PRO A 302 8.53 46.18 26.99
CA PRO A 302 8.88 44.89 27.61
C PRO A 302 8.09 44.58 28.88
N THR A 303 7.19 45.48 29.30
CA THR A 303 6.35 45.34 30.50
C THR A 303 4.95 44.81 30.23
N VAL A 304 4.52 44.84 28.96
CA VAL A 304 3.26 44.24 28.53
C VAL A 304 3.54 42.76 28.33
N ASN A 305 3.04 41.91 29.24
CA ASN A 305 2.97 40.47 28.96
C ASN A 305 2.38 40.31 27.57
N GLU A 306 3.05 39.56 26.67
CA GLU A 306 2.57 39.19 25.34
C GLU A 306 1.34 38.26 25.43
N THR A 307 0.32 38.66 26.19
CA THR A 307 -0.98 38.04 26.14
C THR A 307 -1.51 38.31 24.74
N LEU A 308 -1.80 37.23 24.01
CA LEU A 308 -2.66 37.20 22.83
C LEU A 308 -3.87 38.12 23.08
N PHE A 309 -3.77 39.41 22.77
CA PHE A 309 -4.83 40.36 23.05
C PHE A 309 -5.93 40.13 22.02
N TYR A 310 -7.00 39.52 22.50
CA TYR A 310 -8.25 39.24 21.78
C TYR A 310 -9.24 40.41 21.83
N GLU A 311 -8.77 41.63 22.13
CA GLU A 311 -9.65 42.81 22.21
C GLU A 311 -9.71 43.59 20.89
N PRO A 312 -10.87 44.19 20.57
CA PRO A 312 -11.00 45.05 19.39
C PRO A 312 -9.96 46.16 19.45
N LEU A 313 -9.26 46.38 18.34
CA LEU A 313 -8.45 47.59 18.17
C LEU A 313 -9.39 48.80 18.23
N ASP A 314 -9.27 49.61 19.26
CA ASP A 314 -9.95 50.90 19.32
C ASP A 314 -9.36 51.81 18.25
N LEU A 315 -10.22 52.31 17.37
CA LEU A 315 -9.84 53.14 16.22
C LEU A 315 -9.26 54.50 16.63
N ASP A 316 -9.31 54.84 17.93
CA ASP A 316 -8.84 56.11 18.49
C ASP A 316 -7.35 56.11 18.88
N ASP A 317 -6.65 54.97 18.82
CA ASP A 317 -5.21 54.90 19.09
C ASP A 317 -4.38 55.37 17.87
N GLN A 318 -4.29 56.69 17.71
CA GLN A 318 -3.53 57.38 16.65
C GLN A 318 -2.01 57.17 16.71
N THR A 319 -1.51 56.42 17.70
CA THR A 319 -0.07 56.15 17.89
C THR A 319 0.43 55.02 16.99
N SER A 320 -0.45 54.17 16.46
CA SER A 320 -0.07 52.99 15.67
C SER A 320 -0.31 53.18 14.16
N ASN A 321 0.75 53.21 13.36
CA ASN A 321 0.63 53.21 11.90
C ASN A 321 0.28 51.79 11.41
N MET A 322 -1.01 51.44 11.48
CA MET A 322 -1.49 50.11 11.09
C MET A 322 -1.15 49.77 9.64
N GLY A 323 -1.17 50.75 8.72
CA GLY A 323 -0.79 50.53 7.33
C GLY A 323 -1.77 49.60 6.58
N TYR A 324 -1.40 49.24 5.34
CA TYR A 324 -2.20 48.36 4.48
C TYR A 324 -1.50 47.03 4.27
N MET A 325 -2.29 45.99 4.03
CA MET A 325 -1.82 44.65 3.71
C MET A 325 -2.27 44.25 2.30
N LYS A 326 -1.46 43.47 1.60
CA LYS A 326 -1.78 42.90 0.29
C LYS A 326 -1.30 41.45 0.25
N ILE A 327 -2.18 40.54 -0.17
CA ILE A 327 -1.80 39.15 -0.44
C ILE A 327 -1.72 38.98 -1.95
N ASN A 328 -0.54 38.74 -2.48
CA ASN A 328 -0.35 38.60 -3.93
C ASN A 328 -0.72 37.20 -4.41
N THR A 329 -0.22 36.18 -3.69
CA THR A 329 -0.40 34.77 -4.05
C THR A 329 -0.67 33.96 -2.80
N LEU A 330 -1.44 32.88 -2.97
CA LEU A 330 -1.73 31.90 -1.94
C LEU A 330 -1.82 30.54 -2.64
N LYS A 331 -0.94 29.62 -2.26
CA LYS A 331 -0.73 28.32 -2.91
C LYS A 331 -0.64 27.20 -1.89
N VAL A 332 -1.08 26.02 -2.31
CA VAL A 332 -0.91 24.75 -1.60
C VAL A 332 -0.02 23.83 -2.42
N PHE A 333 0.79 23.07 -1.70
CA PHE A 333 1.78 22.19 -2.29
C PHE A 333 1.65 20.78 -1.74
N GLY A 334 1.98 19.80 -2.59
CA GLY A 334 1.89 18.38 -2.34
C GLY A 334 1.68 17.62 -3.65
N TYR A 335 0.83 16.60 -3.63
CA TYR A 335 0.60 15.74 -4.80
C TYR A 335 -0.83 15.22 -4.84
N SER A 336 -1.26 14.78 -6.04
CA SER A 336 -2.59 14.19 -6.25
C SER A 336 -2.44 12.71 -6.49
N MET A 337 -3.24 11.90 -5.80
CA MET A 337 -3.28 10.45 -5.94
C MET A 337 -4.57 10.04 -6.66
N HIS A 338 -4.47 8.99 -7.46
CA HIS A 338 -5.67 8.36 -8.01
C HIS A 338 -6.47 7.72 -6.88
N PHE A 339 -7.79 7.84 -7.01
CA PHE A 339 -8.76 7.31 -6.08
C PHE A 339 -9.88 6.66 -6.87
N ASP A 340 -10.06 5.36 -6.66
CA ASP A 340 -11.14 4.59 -7.27
C ASP A 340 -12.30 4.37 -6.27
N PRO A 341 -13.33 5.24 -6.27
CA PRO A 341 -14.46 5.09 -5.37
C PRO A 341 -15.30 3.84 -5.67
N GLU A 342 -15.35 3.39 -6.93
CA GLU A 342 -16.20 2.25 -7.31
C GLU A 342 -15.53 0.94 -6.90
N GLY A 343 -14.22 0.79 -7.11
CA GLY A 343 -13.48 -0.36 -6.61
C GLY A 343 -13.57 -0.54 -5.09
N ILE A 344 -13.54 0.56 -4.32
CA ILE A 344 -13.70 0.48 -2.85
C ILE A 344 -15.14 0.10 -2.48
N LYS A 345 -16.15 0.57 -3.21
CA LYS A 345 -17.54 0.13 -2.99
C LYS A 345 -17.70 -1.36 -3.28
N ASP A 346 -17.09 -1.85 -4.36
CA ASP A 346 -17.12 -3.28 -4.69
C ASP A 346 -16.45 -4.11 -3.60
N LEU A 347 -15.33 -3.64 -3.04
CA LEU A 347 -14.66 -4.25 -1.90
C LEU A 347 -15.55 -4.31 -0.65
N ILE A 348 -16.33 -3.25 -0.40
CA ILE A 348 -17.31 -3.22 0.69
C ILE A 348 -18.47 -4.19 0.41
N LEU A 349 -18.96 -4.26 -0.83
CA LEU A 349 -20.02 -5.21 -1.21
C LEU A 349 -19.58 -6.67 -1.04
N GLN A 350 -18.30 -6.98 -1.25
CA GLN A 350 -17.74 -8.32 -1.00
C GLN A 350 -17.81 -8.74 0.48
N LEU A 351 -17.88 -7.79 1.42
CA LEU A 351 -18.11 -8.11 2.84
C LEU A 351 -19.50 -8.69 3.07
N ASP A 352 -20.50 -8.17 2.36
CA ASP A 352 -21.91 -8.57 2.49
C ASP A 352 -22.28 -9.74 1.55
N TYR A 353 -21.61 -9.84 0.39
CA TYR A 353 -21.91 -10.81 -0.67
C TYR A 353 -20.63 -11.50 -1.22
N PRO A 354 -20.14 -12.57 -0.57
CA PRO A 354 -18.87 -13.24 -0.90
C PRO A 354 -18.87 -14.00 -2.25
N TYR A 355 -19.96 -13.96 -3.01
CA TYR A 355 -20.09 -14.66 -4.31
C TYR A 355 -19.42 -13.90 -5.47
N THR A 356 -18.86 -12.72 -5.23
CA THR A 356 -18.23 -11.86 -6.25
C THR A 356 -16.69 -11.91 -6.15
N GLN A 357 -16.04 -12.63 -7.08
CA GLN A 357 -14.59 -12.62 -7.41
C GLN A 357 -13.53 -12.41 -6.29
N GLY A 358 -13.77 -12.83 -5.04
CA GLY A 358 -12.81 -12.75 -3.95
C GLY A 358 -13.28 -13.48 -2.69
N THR A 359 -12.36 -13.87 -1.80
CA THR A 359 -12.73 -14.36 -0.47
C THR A 359 -13.06 -13.18 0.44
N GLN A 360 -14.13 -13.30 1.25
CA GLN A 360 -14.53 -12.27 2.24
C GLN A 360 -13.34 -11.81 3.11
N ASP A 361 -12.47 -12.76 3.48
CA ASP A 361 -11.26 -12.49 4.25
C ASP A 361 -10.26 -11.59 3.51
N ALA A 362 -10.12 -11.72 2.20
CA ALA A 362 -9.22 -10.88 1.41
C ALA A 362 -9.74 -9.43 1.33
N ALA A 363 -11.04 -9.27 1.09
CA ALA A 363 -11.68 -7.94 1.08
C ALA A 363 -11.55 -7.24 2.43
N PHE A 364 -11.74 -8.01 3.50
CA PHE A 364 -11.58 -7.55 4.86
C PHE A 364 -10.15 -7.06 5.17
N GLN A 365 -9.13 -7.85 4.83
CA GLN A 365 -7.73 -7.48 5.02
C GLN A 365 -7.35 -6.22 4.23
N MET A 366 -7.84 -6.09 2.99
CA MET A 366 -7.62 -4.88 2.18
C MET A 366 -8.23 -3.63 2.83
N LEU A 367 -9.47 -3.71 3.33
CA LEU A 367 -10.12 -2.59 4.01
C LEU A 367 -9.43 -2.21 5.32
N LEU A 368 -8.94 -3.20 6.09
CA LEU A 368 -8.15 -2.95 7.29
C LEU A 368 -6.83 -2.25 6.97
N GLU A 369 -6.11 -2.74 5.96
CA GLU A 369 -4.84 -2.13 5.55
C GLU A 369 -5.06 -0.69 5.06
N MET A 370 -6.09 -0.48 4.22
CA MET A 370 -6.47 0.83 3.73
C MET A 370 -6.82 1.79 4.87
N ARG A 371 -7.64 1.35 5.84
CA ARG A 371 -7.97 2.12 7.04
C ARG A 371 -6.71 2.52 7.80
N ASN A 372 -5.80 1.58 8.02
CA ASN A 372 -4.56 1.82 8.76
C ASN A 372 -3.65 2.83 8.03
N ARG A 373 -3.47 2.69 6.72
CA ARG A 373 -2.66 3.62 5.92
C ARG A 373 -3.26 5.03 5.90
N ILE A 374 -4.58 5.15 5.70
CA ILE A 374 -5.28 6.44 5.69
C ILE A 374 -5.22 7.12 7.06
N ASN A 375 -5.50 6.38 8.14
CA ASN A 375 -5.53 6.98 9.48
C ASN A 375 -4.14 7.30 10.03
N ARG A 376 -3.05 6.74 9.49
CA ARG A 376 -1.68 7.18 9.79
C ARG A 376 -1.38 8.60 9.30
N LEU A 377 -2.12 9.10 8.32
CA LEU A 377 -2.03 10.48 7.82
C LEU A 377 -2.87 11.46 8.66
N SER A 378 -3.50 10.97 9.74
CA SER A 378 -4.22 11.80 10.68
C SER A 378 -3.22 12.64 11.47
N PRO A 379 -3.39 13.97 11.53
CA PRO A 379 -2.53 14.83 12.31
C PRO A 379 -2.51 14.39 13.79
N PRO A 380 -1.34 14.38 14.44
CA PRO A 380 -1.22 14.19 15.88
C PRO A 380 -2.18 15.10 16.66
N ALA A 381 -3.14 14.48 17.34
CA ALA A 381 -4.12 15.14 18.20
C ALA A 381 -4.47 14.21 19.37
N PRO A 382 -4.96 14.73 20.51
CA PRO A 382 -5.38 13.90 21.65
C PRO A 382 -6.38 12.82 21.25
N GLN A 383 -7.24 13.13 20.28
CA GLN A 383 -8.10 12.17 19.60
C GLN A 383 -7.79 12.23 18.09
N PRO A 384 -7.12 11.21 17.53
CA PRO A 384 -6.85 11.15 16.10
C PRO A 384 -8.16 11.16 15.29
N LEU A 385 -8.17 11.90 14.19
CA LEU A 385 -9.29 11.87 13.26
C LEU A 385 -9.36 10.51 12.55
N ASP A 386 -10.56 9.95 12.46
CA ASP A 386 -10.85 8.76 11.68
C ASP A 386 -11.07 9.13 10.20
N LEU A 387 -9.96 9.46 9.54
CA LEU A 387 -9.93 9.89 8.14
C LEU A 387 -10.55 8.85 7.20
N PHE A 388 -10.43 7.55 7.51
CA PHE A 388 -11.06 6.49 6.74
C PHE A 388 -12.59 6.60 6.76
N SER A 389 -13.19 6.74 7.95
CA SER A 389 -14.64 6.95 8.08
C SER A 389 -15.09 8.24 7.39
N CYS A 390 -14.28 9.30 7.44
CA CYS A 390 -14.56 10.54 6.70
C CYS A 390 -14.52 10.33 5.18
N LEU A 391 -13.55 9.56 4.67
CA LEU A 391 -13.46 9.21 3.25
C LEU A 391 -14.69 8.42 2.80
N LEU A 392 -15.11 7.41 3.57
CA LEU A 392 -16.31 6.62 3.26
C LEU A 392 -17.57 7.50 3.16
N ARG A 393 -17.75 8.42 4.11
CA ARG A 393 -18.91 9.32 4.12
C ARG A 393 -18.87 10.36 3.00
N HIS A 394 -17.74 11.02 2.79
CA HIS A 394 -17.68 12.19 1.90
C HIS A 394 -17.34 11.86 0.45
N ARG A 395 -16.45 10.88 0.24
CA ARG A 395 -16.03 10.47 -1.10
C ARG A 395 -16.87 9.33 -1.66
N LEU A 396 -17.20 8.32 -0.84
CA LEU A 396 -18.09 7.22 -1.28
C LEU A 396 -19.57 7.54 -1.10
N LYS A 397 -19.91 8.63 -0.38
CA LYS A 397 -21.28 9.07 -0.10
C LYS A 397 -22.10 8.04 0.70
N LEU A 398 -21.43 7.23 1.53
CA LEU A 398 -22.10 6.28 2.41
C LEU A 398 -22.82 7.00 3.55
N SER A 399 -23.96 6.47 3.96
CA SER A 399 -24.71 6.94 5.12
C SER A 399 -23.96 6.68 6.42
N VAL A 400 -24.31 7.42 7.48
CA VAL A 400 -23.69 7.24 8.81
C VAL A 400 -23.87 5.80 9.32
N GLY A 401 -25.02 5.18 9.05
CA GLY A 401 -25.30 3.79 9.44
C GLY A 401 -24.44 2.77 8.71
N GLU A 402 -24.19 2.97 7.41
CA GLU A 402 -23.30 2.09 6.63
C GLU A 402 -21.85 2.21 7.11
N VAL A 403 -21.37 3.43 7.35
CA VAL A 403 -20.00 3.66 7.87
C VAL A 403 -19.83 3.03 9.26
N ALA A 404 -20.82 3.18 10.15
CA ALA A 404 -20.80 2.55 11.47
C ALA A 404 -20.72 1.02 11.37
N ARG A 405 -21.54 0.41 10.50
CA ARG A 405 -21.52 -1.05 10.26
C ARG A 405 -20.15 -1.52 9.78
N ILE A 406 -19.56 -0.86 8.78
CA ILE A 406 -18.23 -1.21 8.25
C ILE A 406 -17.18 -1.10 9.36
N LYS A 407 -17.22 -0.02 10.14
CA LYS A 407 -16.30 0.20 11.26
C LYS A 407 -16.41 -0.91 12.31
N ASP A 408 -17.63 -1.29 12.68
CA ASP A 408 -17.88 -2.34 13.66
C ASP A 408 -17.38 -3.70 13.14
N SER A 409 -17.66 -4.04 11.89
CA SER A 409 -17.14 -5.26 11.24
C SER A 409 -15.61 -5.30 11.25
N LEU A 410 -14.95 -4.20 10.88
CA LEU A 410 -13.49 -4.07 10.92
C LEU A 410 -12.93 -4.19 12.35
N GLN A 411 -13.66 -3.70 13.35
CA GLN A 411 -13.22 -3.72 14.74
C GLN A 411 -13.41 -5.07 15.42
N ILE A 412 -14.46 -5.81 15.06
CA ILE A 412 -14.70 -7.18 15.56
C ILE A 412 -13.55 -8.10 15.14
N ALA A 413 -13.14 -8.05 13.87
CA ALA A 413 -12.10 -8.96 13.42
C ALA A 413 -10.67 -8.56 13.83
N ILE A 414 -10.42 -7.31 14.24
CA ILE A 414 -9.17 -6.97 14.97
C ILE A 414 -9.13 -7.67 16.35
N ARG A 415 -10.28 -7.91 16.99
CA ARG A 415 -10.35 -8.60 18.30
C ARG A 415 -10.34 -10.13 18.20
N ALA A 416 -10.57 -10.66 17.00
CA ALA A 416 -10.55 -12.10 16.72
C ALA A 416 -9.15 -12.60 16.28
N LEU A 417 -8.26 -11.68 15.92
CA LEU A 417 -6.82 -11.87 15.73
C LEU A 417 -6.08 -11.66 17.05
#